data_AF-A0A7X4RUT9-F1
#
_entry.id   AF-A0A7X4RUT9-F1
#
_cell.length_a   1.000
_cell.length_b   1.000
_cell.length_c   1.000
_cell.angle_alpha   90.00
_cell.angle_beta   90.00
_cell.angle_gamma   90.00
#
_symmetry.space_group_name_H-M   'P 1'
#
loop_
_entity.id
_entity.type
_entity.pdbx_description
1 polymer ?
#
loop_
_entity_poly.entity_id
_entity_poly.type
_entity_poly.pdbx_seq_one_letter_code
_entity_poly.pdbx_strand_id
1 'polypeptide(L)'
;MNQLRLSCWGKAVLLSLSITSFSTYAFALTAPTVDDLQPFCSDSDIWNNKAVTGGRTISPEQCMAVAMPCGAQIVQQTQDPSQLNQLLYSCVFSALGVQIPLESRSDTE
;
A
#
# COMPACT_ATOMS: atom_id res chain seq x y z
N MET A 1 -29.10 -16.50 69.25
CA MET A 1 -28.03 -15.83 68.48
C MET A 1 -27.63 -16.82 67.39
N ASN A 2 -27.79 -16.65 66.07
CA ASN A 2 -28.08 -15.50 65.22
C ASN A 2 -28.92 -15.94 64.01
N GLN A 3 -29.85 -15.07 63.61
CA GLN A 3 -30.59 -15.11 62.35
C GLN A 3 -29.67 -14.63 61.21
N LEU A 4 -29.63 -15.34 60.08
CA LEU A 4 -29.13 -14.79 58.81
C LEU A 4 -30.11 -15.18 57.70
N ARG A 5 -31.14 -14.34 57.55
CA ARG A 5 -31.94 -14.24 56.33
C ARG A 5 -31.13 -13.45 55.33
N LEU A 6 -30.68 -14.06 54.23
CA LEU A 6 -30.29 -13.33 53.03
C LEU A 6 -31.29 -13.62 51.91
N SER A 7 -32.24 -12.70 51.77
CA SER A 7 -33.05 -12.50 50.58
C SER A 7 -32.15 -11.98 49.46
N CYS A 8 -31.78 -12.81 48.49
CA CYS A 8 -31.26 -12.34 47.20
C CYS A 8 -32.39 -12.28 46.19
N TRP A 9 -33.15 -11.19 46.24
CA TRP A 9 -34.07 -10.82 45.18
C TRP A 9 -33.29 -10.45 43.91
N GLY A 10 -33.72 -11.04 42.80
CA GLY A 10 -33.72 -10.47 41.44
C GLY A 10 -32.59 -9.53 41.06
N LYS A 11 -31.61 -10.06 40.34
CA LYS A 11 -31.25 -9.66 38.97
C LYS A 11 -30.09 -10.55 38.53
N ALA A 12 -30.40 -11.54 37.71
CA ALA A 12 -29.42 -12.23 36.90
C ALA A 12 -28.80 -11.19 35.96
N VAL A 13 -27.71 -10.55 36.39
CA VAL A 13 -26.85 -9.77 35.51
C VAL A 13 -26.05 -10.79 34.70
N LEU A 14 -26.72 -11.34 33.69
CA LEU A 14 -26.07 -12.01 32.57
C LEU A 14 -25.25 -10.93 31.84
N LEU A 15 -24.02 -10.67 32.30
CA LEU A 15 -23.01 -10.01 31.49
C LEU A 15 -22.59 -11.01 30.41
N SER A 16 -23.44 -11.13 29.39
CA SER A 16 -23.09 -11.73 28.11
C SER A 16 -21.98 -10.87 27.50
N LEU A 17 -20.73 -11.22 27.79
CA LEU A 17 -19.56 -10.82 27.01
C LEU A 17 -19.75 -11.40 25.60
N SER A 18 -20.56 -10.73 24.79
CA SER A 18 -20.56 -10.91 23.34
C SER A 18 -19.19 -10.47 22.86
N ILE A 19 -18.28 -11.43 22.75
CA ILE A 19 -17.06 -11.31 21.97
C ILE A 19 -17.52 -11.01 20.56
N THR A 20 -17.64 -9.73 20.22
CA THR A 20 -17.71 -9.30 18.83
C THR A 20 -16.40 -9.74 18.22
N SER A 21 -16.43 -10.89 17.55
CA SER A 21 -15.38 -11.33 16.67
C SER A 21 -15.20 -10.23 15.63
N PHE A 22 -14.21 -9.37 15.87
CA PHE A 22 -13.71 -8.46 14.85
C PHE A 22 -13.12 -9.35 13.77
N SER A 23 -13.87 -9.56 12.68
CA SER A 23 -13.32 -10.12 11.47
C SER A 23 -12.27 -9.12 10.98
N THR A 24 -11.01 -9.36 11.32
CA THR A 24 -9.88 -8.68 10.70
C THR A 24 -9.86 -9.13 9.25
N TYR A 25 -10.37 -8.28 8.36
CA TYR A 25 -10.16 -8.43 6.93
C TYR A 25 -8.66 -8.23 6.69
N ALA A 26 -7.93 -9.33 6.55
CA ALA A 26 -6.56 -9.28 6.05
C ALA A 26 -6.64 -8.90 4.57
N PHE A 27 -6.35 -7.64 4.26
CA PHE A 27 -6.10 -7.22 2.89
C PHE A 27 -4.77 -7.83 2.48
N ALA A 28 -4.81 -8.94 1.74
CA ALA A 28 -3.61 -9.47 1.10
C ALA A 28 -3.34 -8.62 -0.13
N LEU A 29 -2.27 -7.82 -0.07
CA LEU A 29 -1.71 -7.23 -1.29
C LEU A 29 -1.28 -8.37 -2.22
N THR A 30 -1.70 -8.29 -3.47
CA THR A 30 -1.33 -9.25 -4.51
C THR A 30 -0.36 -8.59 -5.46
N ALA A 31 0.59 -9.37 -6.00
CA ALA A 31 1.53 -8.88 -6.99
C ALA A 31 0.76 -8.22 -8.15
N PRO A 32 1.14 -7.02 -8.58
CA PRO A 32 0.43 -6.35 -9.67
C PRO A 32 0.58 -7.17 -10.94
N THR A 33 -0.52 -7.28 -11.67
CA THR A 33 -0.58 -7.98 -12.94
C THR A 33 -0.13 -7.08 -14.09
N VAL A 34 -0.01 -7.67 -15.27
CA VAL A 34 0.26 -6.89 -16.50
C VAL A 34 -0.80 -5.81 -16.70
N ASP A 35 -2.07 -6.13 -16.47
CA ASP A 35 -3.19 -5.21 -16.64
C ASP A 35 -3.13 -4.03 -15.65
N ASP A 36 -2.63 -4.26 -14.43
CA ASP A 36 -2.44 -3.21 -13.43
C ASP A 36 -1.28 -2.27 -13.79
N LEU A 37 -0.22 -2.81 -14.41
CA LEU A 37 1.00 -2.07 -14.76
C LEU A 37 0.93 -1.42 -16.14
N GLN A 38 0.04 -1.89 -17.02
CA GLN A 38 -0.14 -1.34 -18.36
C GLN A 38 -0.45 0.16 -18.37
N PRO A 39 -1.41 0.71 -17.59
CA PRO A 39 -1.66 2.15 -17.57
C PRO A 39 -0.45 2.93 -17.02
N PHE A 40 0.26 2.38 -16.04
CA PHE A 40 1.48 2.98 -15.50
C PHE A 40 2.58 3.08 -16.55
N CYS A 41 2.87 1.98 -17.28
CA CYS A 41 3.95 1.95 -18.28
C CYS A 41 3.57 2.59 -19.63
N SER A 42 2.27 2.81 -19.88
CA SER A 42 1.78 3.50 -21.07
C SER A 42 1.65 5.00 -20.88
N ASP A 43 1.94 5.52 -19.68
CA ASP A 43 1.91 6.95 -19.38
C ASP A 43 3.04 7.68 -20.14
N SER A 44 2.70 8.22 -21.31
CA SER A 44 3.63 8.94 -22.15
C SER A 44 4.14 10.23 -21.51
N ASP A 45 3.38 10.84 -20.61
CA ASP A 45 3.75 12.12 -19.98
C ASP A 45 4.91 11.93 -19.00
N ILE A 46 5.08 10.71 -18.49
CA ILE A 46 6.21 10.34 -17.64
C ILE A 46 7.33 9.73 -18.47
N TRP A 47 7.04 8.67 -19.24
CA TRP A 47 8.09 7.84 -19.86
C TRP A 47 8.66 8.41 -21.17
N ASN A 48 7.95 9.32 -21.84
CA ASN A 48 8.50 10.07 -22.97
C ASN A 48 9.07 11.44 -22.56
N ASN A 49 8.84 11.87 -21.32
CA ASN A 49 9.35 13.13 -20.82
C ASN A 49 10.84 13.02 -20.48
N LYS A 50 11.66 13.52 -21.40
CA LYS A 50 13.13 13.54 -21.29
C LYS A 50 13.66 14.28 -20.07
N ALA A 51 12.89 15.21 -19.48
CA ALA A 51 13.29 15.86 -18.23
C ALA A 51 13.18 14.90 -17.05
N VAL A 52 12.15 14.05 -17.05
CA VAL A 52 11.95 13.01 -16.03
C VAL A 52 12.94 11.87 -16.24
N THR A 53 13.07 11.36 -17.46
CA THR A 53 13.84 10.15 -17.79
C THR A 53 15.34 10.37 -18.04
N GLY A 54 15.87 11.55 -17.72
CA GLY A 54 17.29 11.87 -17.90
C GLY A 54 17.75 11.85 -19.38
N GLY A 55 16.90 12.33 -20.29
CA GLY A 55 17.20 12.45 -21.72
C GLY A 55 16.83 11.24 -22.57
N ARG A 56 16.34 10.16 -21.95
CA ARG A 56 16.05 8.88 -22.61
C ARG A 56 14.58 8.73 -22.95
N THR A 57 14.26 8.06 -24.03
CA THR A 57 12.88 7.58 -24.25
C THR A 57 12.79 6.18 -23.66
N ILE A 58 11.89 5.97 -22.70
CA ILE A 58 11.62 4.66 -22.13
C ILE A 58 10.37 4.10 -22.82
N SER A 59 10.52 2.97 -23.49
CA SER A 59 9.38 2.28 -24.08
C SER A 59 8.51 1.60 -23.01
N PRO A 60 7.20 1.41 -23.25
CA PRO A 60 6.32 0.69 -22.35
C PRO A 60 6.84 -0.71 -21.99
N GLU A 61 7.45 -1.41 -22.95
CA GLU A 61 8.04 -2.73 -22.75
C GLU A 61 9.24 -2.69 -21.78
N GLN A 62 10.08 -1.66 -21.88
CA GLN A 62 11.21 -1.44 -20.97
C GLN A 62 10.73 -1.11 -19.55
N CYS A 63 9.69 -0.28 -19.43
CA CYS A 63 9.06 -0.02 -18.14
C CYS A 63 8.49 -1.32 -17.55
N MET A 64 7.75 -2.09 -18.34
CA MET A 64 7.11 -3.32 -17.89
C MET A 64 8.10 -4.38 -17.39
N ALA A 65 9.23 -4.54 -18.07
CA ALA A 65 10.30 -5.47 -17.68
C ALA A 65 10.84 -5.19 -16.26
N VAL A 66 10.73 -3.94 -15.80
CA VAL A 66 11.19 -3.49 -14.49
C VAL A 66 10.04 -3.37 -13.48
N ALA A 67 8.87 -2.91 -13.91
CA ALA A 67 7.70 -2.71 -13.06
C ALA A 67 7.17 -4.04 -12.49
N MET A 68 7.23 -5.13 -13.25
CA MET A 68 6.83 -6.48 -12.80
C MET A 68 7.63 -6.95 -11.56
N PRO A 69 8.97 -7.04 -11.62
CA PRO A 69 9.75 -7.43 -10.44
C PRO A 69 9.66 -6.41 -9.30
N CYS A 70 9.55 -5.10 -9.60
CA CYS A 70 9.33 -4.08 -8.58
C CYS A 70 8.01 -4.29 -7.82
N GLY A 71 6.91 -4.50 -8.54
CA GLY A 71 5.59 -4.75 -7.96
C GLY A 71 5.57 -5.99 -7.06
N ALA A 72 6.23 -7.08 -7.49
CA ALA A 72 6.35 -8.29 -6.69
C ALA A 72 7.13 -8.05 -5.38
N GLN A 73 8.20 -7.25 -5.42
CA GLN A 73 8.97 -6.90 -4.21
C GLN A 73 8.17 -5.99 -3.27
N ILE A 74 7.44 -5.02 -3.81
CA ILE A 74 6.66 -4.07 -3.01
C ILE A 74 5.58 -4.81 -2.23
N VAL A 75 4.88 -5.75 -2.86
CA VAL A 75 3.83 -6.53 -2.21
C VAL A 75 4.37 -7.43 -1.08
N GLN A 76 5.65 -7.81 -1.13
CA GLN A 76 6.30 -8.52 -0.03
C GLN A 76 6.72 -7.59 1.13
N GLN A 77 6.89 -6.29 0.87
CA GLN A 77 7.47 -5.33 1.81
C GLN A 77 6.45 -4.35 2.39
N THR A 78 5.37 -4.07 1.68
CA THR A 78 4.30 -3.17 2.13
C THR A 78 3.04 -3.95 2.44
N GLN A 79 2.37 -3.54 3.52
CA GLN A 79 0.98 -3.94 3.83
C GLN A 79 0.00 -2.81 3.50
N ASP A 80 0.52 -1.64 3.11
CA ASP A 80 -0.25 -0.44 2.84
C ASP A 80 -0.45 -0.25 1.32
N PRO A 81 -1.66 -0.50 0.79
CA PRO A 81 -1.97 -0.29 -0.63
C PRO A 81 -1.86 1.18 -1.05
N SER A 82 -1.99 2.13 -0.13
CA SER A 82 -1.94 3.56 -0.46
C SER A 82 -0.56 4.00 -0.93
N GLN A 83 0.50 3.26 -0.56
CA GLN A 83 1.88 3.55 -0.93
C GLN A 83 2.34 2.80 -2.19
N LEU A 84 1.52 1.91 -2.75
CA LEU A 84 1.90 1.02 -3.86
C LEU A 84 2.45 1.81 -5.05
N ASN A 85 1.74 2.85 -5.49
CA ASN A 85 2.14 3.65 -6.64
C ASN A 85 3.46 4.39 -6.40
N GLN A 86 3.64 5.00 -5.23
CA GLN A 86 4.85 5.74 -4.90
C GLN A 86 6.08 4.82 -4.84
N LEU A 87 5.92 3.65 -4.21
CA LEU A 87 6.97 2.63 -4.15
C LEU A 87 7.30 2.07 -5.55
N LEU A 88 6.27 1.90 -6.39
CA LEU A 88 6.44 1.43 -7.76
C LEU A 88 7.24 2.43 -8.60
N TYR A 89 6.88 3.72 -8.56
CA TYR A 89 7.65 4.77 -9.23
C TYR A 89 9.10 4.80 -8.75
N SER A 90 9.32 4.78 -7.43
CA SER A 90 10.67 4.80 -6.85
C SER A 90 11.52 3.63 -7.33
N CYS A 91 10.97 2.41 -7.30
CA CYS A 91 11.67 1.21 -7.74
C CYS A 91 11.98 1.25 -9.25
N VAL A 92 10.99 1.61 -10.07
CA VAL A 92 11.15 1.63 -11.54
C VAL A 92 12.14 2.71 -11.97
N PHE A 93 12.06 3.92 -11.40
CA PHE A 93 13.04 4.96 -11.70
C PHE A 93 14.45 4.57 -11.29
N SER A 94 14.61 3.98 -10.10
CA SER A 94 15.90 3.49 -9.62
C SER A 94 16.49 2.42 -10.57
N ALA A 95 15.70 1.42 -10.93
CA ALA A 95 16.14 0.32 -11.79
C ALA A 95 16.36 0.74 -13.27
N LEU A 96 15.67 1.76 -13.76
CA LEU A 96 15.93 2.36 -15.07
C LEU A 96 17.08 3.38 -15.06
N GLY A 97 17.66 3.68 -13.88
CA GLY A 97 18.72 4.67 -13.72
C GLY A 97 18.25 6.10 -14.00
N VAL A 98 16.97 6.37 -13.80
CA VAL A 98 16.35 7.67 -14.00
C VAL A 98 16.55 8.51 -12.74
N GLN A 99 17.26 9.63 -12.87
CA GLN A 99 17.37 10.62 -11.82
C GLN A 99 16.10 11.46 -11.83
N ILE A 100 15.19 11.21 -10.89
CA ILE A 100 14.07 12.12 -10.63
C ILE A 100 14.69 13.47 -10.29
N PRO A 101 14.44 14.55 -11.06
CA PRO A 101 14.79 15.88 -10.61
C PRO A 101 14.03 16.11 -9.31
N LEU A 102 14.73 16.10 -8.19
CA LEU A 102 14.21 16.56 -6.90
C LEU A 102 14.05 18.08 -6.98
N GLU A 103 13.15 18.59 -7.81
CA GLU A 103 12.88 20.02 -7.87
C GLU A 103 11.77 20.36 -6.87
N SER A 104 12.19 21.13 -5.86
CA SER A 104 11.41 21.80 -4.80
C SER A 104 10.90 20.94 -3.63
N ARG A 105 11.85 20.43 -2.82
CA ARG A 105 11.67 20.58 -1.37
C ARG A 105 11.62 22.08 -1.12
N SER A 106 10.42 22.58 -0.84
CA SER A 106 10.16 23.98 -0.50
C SER A 106 10.86 24.30 0.82
N ASP A 107 12.14 24.66 0.77
CA ASP A 107 12.79 25.42 1.84
C ASP A 107 12.39 26.89 1.64
N THR A 108 11.17 27.21 2.04
CA THR A 108 10.76 28.59 2.32
C THR A 108 10.46 28.64 3.82
N GLU A 109 11.50 28.95 4.59
CA GLU A 109 11.36 29.50 5.95
C GLU A 109 11.79 30.97 5.91
#